data_AF-A0A8J5CVN8-F1
#
_entry.id   AF-A0A8J5CVN8-F1
#
_cell.length_a   1.000
_cell.length_b   1.000
_cell.length_c   1.000
_cell.angle_alpha   90.00
_cell.angle_beta   90.00
_cell.angle_gamma   90.00
#
_symmetry.space_group_name_H-M   'P 1'
#
loop_
_entity.id
_entity.type
_entity.pdbx_description
1 polymer ?
#
loop_
_entity_poly.entity_id
_entity_poly.type
_entity_poly.pdbx_seq_one_letter_code
_entity_poly.pdbx_strand_id
1 'polypeptide(L)'
;MFSDGIRPGGDLSEPALAPPAPYCRTGRNARRVERPACEYVFEDNPDSAKLEEQMRVECCVGVEVWNLATRGLCTVGQEELVVLLEVAPGETHPPRDLFAFFNTVYQQANQGNLVTELGHTIFTESDGLLGSREHGGFLYVRPTFQCLRSLVLPPSPYIFAVLIQKWETPWAKVFPLRLMLRMGAEFRYYPCPLVSTRNRKPVFCEIGHTIMNLLVDFRNYAYTVPAIEGFVIHMEDKKTSLLFPKNRYEQVTKALSNSNDHVLALGANFSPQADSHLVTIENDDGHYSTQAINIHSRPRRASFIVFNGALKTTSGLSAKSSIVEDGLMVQIPADMMAKLREALQNMRDFDIPCGPTSAAQPDEFGVGSREGGSKVRWMQAGTGGREGGRQAGVQGETNNTADINLSRLSELLARSFCVALTPHLSELYTCGHTRLGLRTTLHQDNVGYEAGSGGARLAAGCMNDLDNELVPVVHRAASTITQQPIILELVFHIMEQ
;
A
#
# COMPACT_ATOMS: atom_id res chain seq x y z
N MET A 1 15.03 36.88 4.85
CA MET A 1 14.78 37.23 6.27
C MET A 1 14.75 35.93 7.05
N PHE A 2 15.92 35.49 7.53
CA PHE A 2 16.04 34.31 8.40
C PHE A 2 16.75 34.78 9.66
N SER A 3 15.95 35.21 10.62
CA SER A 3 16.35 35.54 11.99
C SER A 3 15.06 35.52 12.79
N ASP A 4 14.75 34.38 13.40
CA ASP A 4 14.40 34.30 14.82
C ASP A 4 14.18 32.85 15.24
N GLY A 5 14.74 32.52 16.40
CA GLY A 5 15.03 31.17 16.87
C GLY A 5 13.80 30.37 17.31
N ILE A 6 13.74 29.13 16.83
CA ILE A 6 12.95 28.06 17.42
C ILE A 6 13.76 27.53 18.62
N ARG A 7 13.22 27.66 19.83
CA ARG A 7 13.80 27.10 21.06
C ARG A 7 13.79 25.56 20.99
N PRO A 8 14.92 24.86 21.23
CA PRO A 8 14.91 23.44 21.52
C PRO A 8 14.76 23.25 23.03
N GLY A 9 13.70 22.58 23.48
CA GLY A 9 13.53 22.34 24.91
C GLY A 9 12.17 21.76 25.27
N GLY A 10 11.97 20.48 24.97
CA GLY A 10 11.00 19.64 25.66
C GLY A 10 11.78 18.50 26.31
N ASP A 11 12.04 18.62 27.60
CA ASP A 11 12.69 17.60 28.42
C ASP A 11 11.78 16.35 28.46
N LEU A 12 12.24 15.23 27.90
CA LEU A 12 11.47 13.97 27.81
C LEU A 12 11.83 13.05 28.99
N SER A 13 11.76 13.58 30.20
CA SER A 13 11.80 12.79 31.43
C SER A 13 10.46 12.88 32.17
N GLU A 14 9.48 12.09 31.74
CA GLU A 14 8.29 11.78 32.54
C GLU A 14 7.84 10.32 32.34
N PRO A 15 7.17 9.73 33.34
CA PRO A 15 7.48 8.39 33.84
C PRO A 15 6.93 7.30 32.94
N ALA A 16 7.62 6.15 32.96
CA ALA A 16 7.21 4.92 32.29
C ALA A 16 5.76 4.54 32.68
N LEU A 17 4.80 4.93 31.84
CA LEU A 17 3.46 4.35 31.83
C LEU A 17 3.62 2.88 31.43
N ALA A 18 3.15 2.00 32.32
CA ALA A 18 3.12 0.56 32.10
C ALA A 18 2.54 0.22 30.71
N PRO A 19 3.02 -0.85 30.05
CA PRO A 19 2.55 -1.19 28.72
C PRO A 19 1.04 -1.38 28.73
N PRO A 20 0.29 -0.76 27.80
CA PRO A 20 -1.15 -0.97 27.74
C PRO A 20 -1.40 -2.42 27.32
N ALA A 21 -2.13 -3.16 28.15
CA ALA A 21 -2.76 -4.39 27.69
C ALA A 21 -3.62 -4.05 26.46
N PRO A 22 -3.68 -4.93 25.43
CA PRO A 22 -4.67 -4.75 24.37
C PRO A 22 -6.02 -4.57 25.04
N TYR A 23 -6.77 -3.54 24.65
CA TYR A 23 -8.11 -3.30 25.17
C TYR A 23 -9.03 -4.40 24.64
N CYS A 24 -8.91 -5.59 25.21
CA CYS A 24 -9.89 -6.64 25.14
C CYS A 24 -10.60 -6.56 26.49
N ARG A 25 -11.84 -6.07 26.50
CA ARG A 25 -12.69 -6.21 27.69
C ARG A 25 -12.81 -7.71 27.97
N THR A 26 -12.10 -8.18 28.98
CA THR A 26 -12.19 -9.59 29.40
C THR A 26 -13.61 -9.85 29.88
N GLY A 27 -14.25 -10.86 29.28
CA GLY A 27 -15.45 -11.48 29.82
C GLY A 27 -16.75 -11.10 29.10
N ARG A 28 -16.87 -11.38 27.80
CA ARG A 28 -18.17 -11.70 27.18
C ARG A 28 -18.00 -12.80 26.14
N ASN A 29 -18.84 -13.83 26.25
CA ASN A 29 -18.98 -14.85 25.22
C ASN A 29 -19.50 -14.18 23.95
N ALA A 30 -18.72 -14.22 22.86
CA ALA A 30 -19.16 -13.78 21.55
C ALA A 30 -20.46 -14.52 21.19
N ARG A 31 -21.58 -13.80 21.18
CA ARG A 31 -22.85 -14.36 20.67
C ARG A 31 -22.86 -14.13 19.17
N ARG A 32 -22.62 -15.19 18.40
CA ARG A 32 -22.88 -15.21 16.97
C ARG A 32 -24.39 -15.04 16.77
N VAL A 33 -24.82 -13.91 16.23
CA VAL A 33 -26.20 -13.74 15.76
C VAL A 33 -26.24 -14.40 14.37
N GLU A 34 -26.63 -15.66 14.32
CA GLU A 34 -26.83 -16.37 13.05
C GLU A 34 -28.09 -15.80 12.36
N ARG A 35 -27.87 -14.98 11.34
CA ARG A 35 -28.85 -14.68 10.30
C ARG A 35 -28.31 -15.25 8.98
N PRO A 36 -29.18 -15.76 8.08
CA PRO A 36 -28.72 -16.28 6.79
C PRO A 36 -28.00 -15.19 6.00
N ALA A 37 -26.92 -15.56 5.31
CA ALA A 37 -26.25 -14.68 4.35
C ALA A 37 -27.24 -14.33 3.23
N CYS A 38 -27.33 -13.05 2.88
CA CYS A 38 -28.16 -12.58 1.77
C CYS A 38 -27.23 -12.16 0.63
N GLU A 39 -27.34 -12.84 -0.51
CA GLU A 39 -26.63 -12.48 -1.74
C GLU A 39 -27.42 -11.37 -2.44
N TYR A 40 -26.81 -10.20 -2.62
CA TYR A 40 -27.39 -9.12 -3.42
C TYR A 40 -26.69 -9.10 -4.78
N VAL A 41 -27.45 -9.35 -5.84
CA VAL A 41 -27.04 -9.17 -7.23
C VAL A 41 -27.62 -7.84 -7.68
N PHE A 42 -26.81 -6.94 -8.26
CA PHE A 42 -27.38 -5.72 -8.82
C PHE A 42 -28.23 -6.09 -10.03
N GLU A 43 -29.54 -5.81 -9.97
CA GLU A 43 -30.53 -6.22 -10.98
C GLU A 43 -30.26 -5.63 -12.38
N ASP A 44 -29.38 -4.64 -12.50
CA ASP A 44 -29.08 -3.96 -13.78
C ASP A 44 -27.86 -4.55 -14.54
N ASN A 45 -27.13 -5.53 -13.98
CA ASN A 45 -26.10 -6.26 -14.72
C ASN A 45 -25.79 -7.62 -14.05
N PRO A 46 -26.03 -8.79 -14.69
CA PRO A 46 -25.69 -10.09 -14.12
C PRO A 46 -24.18 -10.28 -13.86
N ASP A 47 -23.34 -9.49 -14.54
CA ASP A 47 -21.87 -9.41 -14.35
C ASP A 47 -21.39 -8.45 -13.25
N SER A 48 -22.31 -7.71 -12.63
CA SER A 48 -21.94 -6.84 -11.50
C SER A 48 -21.33 -7.65 -10.37
N ALA A 49 -20.41 -7.05 -9.63
CA ALA A 49 -19.83 -7.66 -8.43
C ALA A 49 -20.97 -8.20 -7.53
N LYS A 50 -21.05 -9.52 -7.42
CA LYS A 50 -21.93 -10.20 -6.47
C LYS A 50 -21.50 -9.76 -5.08
N LEU A 51 -22.44 -9.24 -4.30
CA LEU A 51 -22.18 -8.88 -2.91
C LEU A 51 -22.57 -10.05 -2.05
N GLU A 52 -21.58 -10.64 -1.38
CA GLU A 52 -21.87 -11.50 -0.23
C GLU A 52 -22.07 -10.59 0.98
N GLU A 53 -23.33 -10.38 1.36
CA GLU A 53 -23.68 -9.62 2.54
C GLU A 53 -24.07 -10.55 3.70
N GLN A 54 -23.75 -10.04 4.89
CA GLN A 54 -24.65 -9.99 6.04
C GLN A 54 -24.29 -10.93 7.19
N MET A 55 -23.40 -10.45 8.06
CA MET A 55 -23.40 -10.82 9.46
C MET A 55 -23.12 -9.57 10.30
N ARG A 56 -23.97 -9.30 11.30
CA ARG A 56 -23.62 -8.42 12.41
C ARG A 56 -22.54 -9.12 13.21
N VAL A 57 -21.31 -8.63 13.10
CA VAL A 57 -20.16 -9.23 13.77
C VAL A 57 -19.73 -8.32 14.91
N GLU A 58 -19.52 -8.89 16.09
CA GLU A 58 -18.74 -8.24 17.14
C GLU A 58 -17.27 -8.33 16.75
N CYS A 59 -16.73 -7.21 16.24
CA CYS A 59 -15.31 -7.14 15.90
C CYS A 59 -14.46 -7.31 17.17
N CYS A 60 -13.19 -7.66 17.02
CA CYS A 60 -12.21 -7.72 18.13
C CYS A 60 -12.09 -6.43 18.96
N VAL A 61 -12.63 -5.31 18.46
CA VAL A 61 -12.71 -4.00 19.12
C VAL A 61 -13.99 -3.86 19.97
N GLY A 62 -14.88 -4.87 19.99
CA GLY A 62 -16.12 -4.89 20.77
C GLY A 62 -17.25 -4.02 20.19
N VAL A 63 -17.20 -3.77 18.88
CA VAL A 63 -18.17 -2.94 18.14
C VAL A 63 -18.95 -3.82 17.17
N GLU A 64 -20.26 -3.61 17.08
CA GLU A 64 -21.12 -4.25 16.08
C GLU A 64 -20.93 -3.55 14.74
N VAL A 65 -20.57 -4.32 13.71
CA VAL A 65 -20.30 -3.78 12.37
C VAL A 65 -21.15 -4.47 11.31
N TRP A 66 -21.52 -3.70 10.29
CA TRP A 66 -21.84 -4.21 8.96
C TRP A 66 -20.53 -4.62 8.29
N ASN A 67 -20.39 -5.91 7.97
CA ASN A 67 -19.28 -6.44 7.19
C ASN A 67 -19.76 -6.70 5.76
N LEU A 68 -19.36 -5.83 4.83
CA LEU A 68 -19.67 -5.97 3.41
C LEU A 68 -18.41 -6.31 2.63
N ALA A 69 -18.48 -7.34 1.80
CA ALA A 69 -17.41 -7.75 0.91
C ALA A 69 -17.92 -7.87 -0.52
N THR A 70 -17.13 -7.41 -1.48
CA THR A 70 -17.42 -7.63 -2.90
C THR A 70 -16.94 -9.00 -3.35
N ARG A 71 -17.57 -9.54 -4.38
CA ARG A 71 -17.13 -10.71 -5.12
C ARG A 71 -17.37 -10.50 -6.61
N GLY A 72 -16.31 -10.43 -7.40
CA GLY A 72 -16.37 -10.20 -8.84
C GLY A 72 -15.59 -8.98 -9.31
N LEU A 73 -15.07 -8.12 -8.42
CA LEU A 73 -14.18 -7.03 -8.84
C LEU A 73 -12.91 -7.56 -9.55
N CYS A 74 -12.50 -8.78 -9.22
CA CYS A 74 -11.38 -9.45 -9.90
C CYS A 74 -11.57 -9.59 -11.42
N THR A 75 -12.80 -9.63 -11.95
CA THR A 75 -13.04 -9.72 -13.40
C THR A 75 -12.61 -8.47 -14.15
N VAL A 76 -12.58 -7.32 -13.48
CA VAL A 76 -12.11 -6.02 -13.99
C VAL A 76 -10.73 -5.64 -13.45
N GLY A 77 -9.96 -6.63 -12.96
CA GLY A 77 -8.59 -6.45 -12.47
C GLY A 77 -8.48 -5.75 -11.10
N GLN A 78 -9.59 -5.51 -10.42
CA GLN A 78 -9.66 -4.84 -9.13
C GLN A 78 -9.64 -5.86 -7.98
N GLU A 79 -8.84 -5.61 -6.93
CA GLU A 79 -8.90 -6.42 -5.70
C GLU A 79 -10.29 -6.28 -5.06
N GLU A 80 -10.79 -7.37 -4.47
CA GLU A 80 -12.08 -7.33 -3.78
C GLU A 80 -12.04 -6.31 -2.63
N LEU A 81 -13.12 -5.56 -2.46
CA LEU A 81 -13.25 -4.56 -1.42
C LEU A 81 -13.95 -5.14 -0.20
N VAL A 82 -13.48 -4.72 0.99
CA VAL A 82 -14.15 -4.99 2.27
C VAL A 82 -14.44 -3.67 2.96
N VAL A 83 -15.68 -3.43 3.34
CA VAL A 83 -16.08 -2.28 4.17
C VAL A 83 -16.63 -2.82 5.49
N LEU A 84 -15.96 -2.43 6.59
CA LEU A 84 -16.48 -2.64 7.93
C LEU A 84 -17.07 -1.31 8.42
N LEU A 85 -18.38 -1.21 8.53
CA LEU A 85 -19.06 0.01 8.95
C LEU A 85 -19.75 -0.20 10.29
N GLU A 86 -19.46 0.64 11.28
CA GLU A 86 -20.14 0.61 12.57
C GLU A 86 -21.67 0.76 12.40
N VAL A 87 -22.42 -0.10 13.09
CA VAL A 87 -23.89 -0.11 13.07
C VAL A 87 -24.41 1.08 13.88
N ALA A 88 -25.22 1.94 13.25
CA ALA A 88 -25.82 3.07 13.95
C ALA A 88 -26.98 2.60 14.86
N PRO A 89 -27.30 3.34 15.95
CA PRO A 89 -28.43 3.00 16.82
C PRO A 89 -29.74 2.93 16.04
N GLY A 90 -30.46 1.80 16.15
CA GLY A 90 -31.72 1.57 15.44
C GLY A 90 -31.59 1.20 13.96
N GLU A 91 -30.37 1.08 13.43
CA GLU A 91 -30.13 0.70 12.04
C GLU A 91 -30.40 -0.80 11.85
N THR A 92 -31.32 -1.11 10.93
CA THR A 92 -31.79 -2.49 10.69
C THR A 92 -31.16 -3.15 9.47
N HIS A 93 -30.65 -2.35 8.53
CA HIS A 93 -30.06 -2.77 7.26
C HIS A 93 -28.81 -1.92 6.98
N PRO A 94 -27.84 -2.41 6.19
CA PRO A 94 -26.70 -1.58 5.81
C PRO A 94 -27.13 -0.37 4.95
N PRO A 95 -26.34 0.72 4.97
CA PRO A 95 -26.62 1.89 4.14
C PRO A 95 -26.52 1.60 2.64
N ARG A 96 -27.52 2.04 1.87
CA ARG A 96 -27.60 1.82 0.42
C ARG A 96 -26.45 2.44 -0.36
N ASP A 97 -25.92 3.56 0.13
CA ASP A 97 -24.82 4.29 -0.50
C ASP A 97 -23.55 3.44 -0.66
N LEU A 98 -23.34 2.42 0.20
CA LEU A 98 -22.21 1.51 0.06
C LEU A 98 -22.31 0.65 -1.20
N PHE A 99 -23.52 0.24 -1.57
CA PHE A 99 -23.75 -0.54 -2.79
C PHE A 99 -23.52 0.32 -4.03
N ALA A 100 -24.01 1.56 -4.03
CA ALA A 100 -23.72 2.52 -5.08
C ALA A 100 -22.20 2.75 -5.22
N PHE A 101 -21.50 2.90 -4.10
CA PHE A 101 -20.04 3.01 -4.06
C PHE A 101 -19.33 1.81 -4.70
N PHE A 102 -19.70 0.57 -4.37
CA PHE A 102 -19.09 -0.61 -4.98
C PHE A 102 -19.29 -0.66 -6.49
N ASN A 103 -20.49 -0.29 -6.97
CA ASN A 103 -20.76 -0.20 -8.39
C ASN A 103 -19.91 0.90 -9.07
N THR A 104 -19.74 2.06 -8.42
CA THR A 104 -18.83 3.11 -8.91
C THR A 104 -17.40 2.61 -9.03
N VAL A 105 -16.89 1.87 -8.04
CA VAL A 105 -15.53 1.28 -8.11
C VAL A 105 -15.43 0.29 -9.26
N TYR A 106 -16.43 -0.58 -9.46
CA TYR A 106 -16.46 -1.51 -10.60
C TYR A 106 -16.40 -0.78 -11.94
N GLN A 107 -17.22 0.26 -12.12
CA GLN A 107 -17.24 1.06 -13.36
C GLN A 107 -15.91 1.77 -13.61
N GLN A 108 -15.27 2.31 -12.57
CA GLN A 108 -13.95 2.93 -12.68
C GLN A 108 -12.86 1.90 -13.01
N ALA A 109 -12.90 0.73 -12.38
CA ALA A 109 -11.97 -0.36 -12.67
C ALA A 109 -12.09 -0.84 -14.13
N ASN A 110 -13.31 -0.94 -14.65
CA ASN A 110 -13.55 -1.29 -16.06
C ASN A 110 -12.99 -0.24 -17.06
N GLN A 111 -12.78 1.01 -16.60
CA GLN A 111 -12.11 2.07 -17.37
C GLN A 111 -10.59 2.08 -17.15
N GLY A 112 -10.03 1.14 -16.39
CA GLY A 112 -8.62 1.05 -16.04
C GLY A 112 -8.22 1.86 -14.80
N ASN A 113 -9.17 2.52 -14.14
CA ASN A 113 -8.93 3.30 -12.93
C ASN A 113 -9.08 2.42 -11.68
N LEU A 114 -8.02 1.67 -11.37
CA LEU A 114 -7.98 0.77 -10.22
C LEU A 114 -7.68 1.51 -8.92
N VAL A 115 -8.28 1.05 -7.83
CA VAL A 115 -7.93 1.45 -6.46
C VAL A 115 -6.93 0.46 -5.87
N THR A 116 -5.92 0.99 -5.17
CA THR A 116 -4.78 0.22 -4.66
C THR A 116 -4.44 0.63 -3.24
N GLU A 117 -3.49 -0.05 -2.61
CA GLU A 117 -3.01 0.27 -1.26
C GLU A 117 -2.65 1.74 -1.09
N LEU A 118 -3.21 2.35 -0.02
CA LEU A 118 -3.11 3.78 0.28
C LEU A 118 -3.67 4.71 -0.82
N GLY A 119 -4.36 4.18 -1.81
CA GLY A 119 -5.21 4.94 -2.71
C GLY A 119 -6.47 5.45 -2.02
N HIS A 120 -7.31 6.19 -2.76
CA HIS A 120 -8.52 6.77 -2.20
C HIS A 120 -9.65 6.92 -3.24
N THR A 121 -10.87 7.03 -2.74
CA THR A 121 -12.04 7.53 -3.49
C THR A 121 -12.62 8.69 -2.71
N ILE A 122 -12.81 9.83 -3.38
CA ILE A 122 -13.32 11.06 -2.76
C ILE A 122 -14.70 11.39 -3.33
N PHE A 123 -15.64 11.69 -2.45
CA PHE A 123 -16.99 12.10 -2.80
C PHE A 123 -17.14 13.61 -2.64
N THR A 124 -17.64 14.26 -3.69
CA THR A 124 -17.90 15.72 -3.72
C THR A 124 -19.36 16.05 -4.03
N GLU A 125 -20.23 15.04 -4.07
CA GLU A 125 -21.64 15.19 -4.42
C GLU A 125 -22.40 15.99 -3.36
N SER A 126 -23.44 16.71 -3.79
CA SER A 126 -24.24 17.57 -2.92
C SER A 126 -25.00 16.79 -1.85
N ASP A 127 -25.29 15.52 -2.11
CA ASP A 127 -26.11 14.69 -1.23
C ASP A 127 -25.24 14.01 -0.14
N GLY A 128 -23.92 14.09 -0.29
CA GLY A 128 -22.95 13.49 0.62
C GLY A 128 -22.87 11.97 0.47
N LEU A 129 -22.23 11.33 1.45
CA LEU A 129 -22.07 9.89 1.55
C LEU A 129 -22.59 9.44 2.91
N LEU A 130 -23.33 8.33 3.01
CA LEU A 130 -23.87 7.80 4.27
C LEU A 130 -24.67 8.85 5.06
N GLY A 131 -25.45 9.68 4.34
CA GLY A 131 -26.28 10.73 4.92
C GLY A 131 -25.53 11.95 5.48
N SER A 132 -24.25 12.15 5.15
CA SER A 132 -23.47 13.31 5.61
C SER A 132 -22.55 13.87 4.52
N ARG A 133 -22.47 15.19 4.46
CA ARG A 133 -21.50 15.93 3.62
C ARG A 133 -20.09 15.98 4.20
N GLU A 134 -19.93 15.58 5.46
CA GLU A 134 -18.65 15.53 6.15
C GLU A 134 -17.90 14.22 5.89
N HIS A 135 -18.55 13.20 5.34
CA HIS A 135 -17.88 12.00 4.88
C HIS A 135 -17.16 12.28 3.56
N GLY A 136 -15.83 12.32 3.60
CA GLY A 136 -14.98 12.68 2.46
C GLY A 136 -14.79 11.55 1.45
N GLY A 137 -14.91 10.30 1.91
CA GLY A 137 -14.83 9.11 1.08
C GLY A 137 -14.08 7.97 1.76
N PHE A 138 -13.30 7.20 1.00
CA PHE A 138 -12.60 6.01 1.51
C PHE A 138 -11.10 6.07 1.23
N LEU A 139 -10.31 5.63 2.21
CA LEU A 139 -8.90 5.30 2.09
C LEU A 139 -8.76 3.77 2.03
N TYR A 140 -7.98 3.27 1.08
CA TYR A 140 -7.80 1.84 0.89
C TYR A 140 -6.58 1.31 1.67
N VAL A 141 -6.78 0.28 2.49
CA VAL A 141 -5.75 -0.29 3.36
C VAL A 141 -5.77 -1.81 3.33
N ARG A 142 -4.62 -2.42 3.09
CA ARG A 142 -4.40 -3.86 3.13
C ARG A 142 -4.16 -4.27 4.57
N PRO A 143 -4.79 -5.37 5.02
CA PRO A 143 -4.61 -5.82 6.39
C PRO A 143 -3.17 -6.33 6.60
N THR A 144 -2.60 -5.95 7.74
CA THR A 144 -1.27 -6.35 8.19
C THR A 144 -1.38 -7.03 9.55
N PHE A 145 -1.42 -6.24 10.62
CA PHE A 145 -1.47 -6.72 12.01
C PHE A 145 -2.87 -6.64 12.62
N GLN A 146 -3.79 -5.99 11.93
CA GLN A 146 -5.17 -5.85 12.39
C GLN A 146 -5.81 -7.23 12.54
N CYS A 147 -6.55 -7.44 13.63
CA CYS A 147 -7.26 -8.69 13.85
C CYS A 147 -8.40 -8.85 12.84
N LEU A 148 -8.43 -10.02 12.19
CA LEU A 148 -9.42 -10.40 11.18
C LEU A 148 -10.38 -11.50 11.67
N ARG A 149 -10.32 -11.86 12.96
CA ARG A 149 -11.13 -12.94 13.51
C ARG A 149 -12.61 -12.60 13.41
N SER A 150 -13.41 -13.61 13.09
CA SER A 150 -14.88 -13.53 12.95
C SER A 150 -15.38 -12.68 11.77
N LEU A 151 -14.49 -12.12 10.96
CA LEU A 151 -14.86 -11.44 9.73
C LEU A 151 -15.12 -12.47 8.62
N VAL A 152 -16.16 -12.23 7.85
CA VAL A 152 -16.40 -12.85 6.55
C VAL A 152 -15.60 -12.05 5.53
N LEU A 153 -14.66 -12.70 4.86
CA LEU A 153 -13.71 -12.05 3.94
C LEU A 153 -13.73 -12.78 2.60
N PRO A 154 -13.61 -12.06 1.48
CA PRO A 154 -13.51 -12.68 0.17
C PRO A 154 -12.17 -13.41 0.02
N PRO A 155 -12.01 -14.28 -0.98
CA PRO A 155 -10.72 -14.87 -1.31
C PRO A 155 -9.67 -13.79 -1.59
N SER A 156 -8.46 -13.98 -1.06
CA SER A 156 -7.32 -13.09 -1.34
C SER A 156 -7.01 -13.03 -2.85
N PRO A 157 -6.63 -11.85 -3.41
CA PRO A 157 -6.37 -10.58 -2.71
C PRO A 157 -7.62 -9.72 -2.47
N TYR A 158 -7.63 -9.01 -1.34
CA TYR A 158 -8.66 -8.04 -0.97
C TYR A 158 -8.08 -6.88 -0.18
N ILE A 159 -8.79 -5.76 -0.18
CA ILE A 159 -8.38 -4.51 0.45
C ILE A 159 -9.54 -3.86 1.21
N PHE A 160 -9.27 -3.26 2.37
CA PHE A 160 -10.29 -2.58 3.15
C PHE A 160 -10.49 -1.15 2.68
N ALA A 161 -11.74 -0.72 2.55
CA ALA A 161 -12.11 0.67 2.39
C ALA A 161 -12.49 1.26 3.75
N VAL A 162 -11.64 2.16 4.26
CA VAL A 162 -11.79 2.83 5.56
C VAL A 162 -12.33 4.24 5.34
N LEU A 163 -13.47 4.56 5.96
CA LEU A 163 -14.12 5.85 5.81
C LEU A 163 -13.24 6.99 6.37
N ILE A 164 -13.03 8.01 5.54
CA ILE A 164 -12.33 9.24 5.88
C ILE A 164 -13.27 10.44 5.90
N GLN A 165 -12.97 11.40 6.77
CA GLN A 165 -13.71 12.65 6.90
C GLN A 165 -13.25 13.64 5.83
N LYS A 166 -14.09 14.64 5.52
CA LYS A 166 -13.85 15.63 4.48
C LYS A 166 -12.53 16.37 4.67
N TRP A 167 -12.26 16.81 5.90
CA TRP A 167 -11.00 17.47 6.28
C TRP A 167 -9.75 16.60 6.10
N GLU A 168 -9.88 15.28 6.00
CA GLU A 168 -8.77 14.35 5.82
C GLU A 168 -8.44 14.11 4.34
N THR A 169 -9.32 14.56 3.43
CA THR A 169 -9.18 14.38 1.98
C THR A 169 -7.85 14.91 1.43
N PRO A 170 -7.35 16.10 1.82
CA PRO A 170 -6.06 16.57 1.32
C PRO A 170 -4.93 15.60 1.66
N TRP A 171 -4.93 15.05 2.88
CA TRP A 171 -3.92 14.07 3.31
C TRP A 171 -4.05 12.73 2.60
N ALA A 172 -5.27 12.25 2.34
CA ALA A 172 -5.48 11.06 1.53
C ALA A 172 -4.94 11.21 0.10
N LYS A 173 -5.03 12.43 -0.48
CA LYS A 173 -4.51 12.74 -1.81
C LYS A 173 -3.00 12.83 -1.88
N VAL A 174 -2.38 13.49 -0.90
CA VAL A 174 -0.96 13.86 -1.01
C VAL A 174 -0.03 12.96 -0.23
N PHE A 175 -0.47 12.46 0.93
CA PHE A 175 0.38 11.69 1.84
C PHE A 175 -0.42 10.69 2.69
N PRO A 176 -1.04 9.68 2.06
CA PRO A 176 -2.01 8.79 2.68
C PRO A 176 -1.43 7.93 3.82
N LEU A 177 -0.13 7.60 3.78
CA LEU A 177 0.54 6.86 4.86
C LEU A 177 0.42 7.60 6.20
N ARG A 178 0.57 8.93 6.18
CA ARG A 178 0.43 9.77 7.38
C ARG A 178 -0.98 9.73 7.93
N LEU A 179 -1.99 9.81 7.06
CA LEU A 179 -3.40 9.70 7.47
C LEU A 179 -3.68 8.34 8.10
N MET A 180 -3.25 7.25 7.45
CA MET A 180 -3.38 5.89 7.98
C MET A 180 -2.80 5.78 9.39
N LEU A 181 -1.54 6.18 9.58
CA LEU A 181 -0.86 6.10 10.87
C LEU A 181 -1.49 7.03 11.92
N ARG A 182 -1.91 8.25 11.54
CA ARG A 182 -2.60 9.18 12.44
C ARG A 182 -3.93 8.59 12.94
N MET A 183 -4.69 7.90 12.08
CA MET A 183 -5.88 7.16 12.51
C MET A 183 -5.51 6.04 13.49
N GLY A 184 -4.42 5.32 13.26
CA GLY A 184 -3.95 4.31 14.21
C GLY A 184 -3.62 4.87 15.59
N ALA A 185 -3.05 6.07 15.66
CA ALA A 185 -2.77 6.75 16.93
C ALA A 185 -4.07 7.15 17.64
N GLU A 186 -5.02 7.74 16.90
CA GLU A 186 -6.31 8.17 17.45
C GLU A 186 -7.08 7.01 18.07
N PHE A 187 -7.22 5.93 17.30
CA PHE A 187 -8.03 4.76 17.67
C PHE A 187 -7.23 3.73 18.47
N ARG A 188 -5.97 4.02 18.79
CA ARG A 188 -5.04 3.12 19.50
C ARG A 188 -5.00 1.72 18.88
N TYR A 189 -5.00 1.67 17.55
CA TYR A 189 -5.10 0.43 16.78
C TYR A 189 -4.09 0.43 15.63
N TYR A 190 -3.12 -0.48 15.68
CA TYR A 190 -1.98 -0.45 14.76
C TYR A 190 -2.18 -1.33 13.51
N PRO A 191 -1.74 -0.87 12.31
CA PRO A 191 -1.26 0.49 12.03
C PRO A 191 -2.39 1.52 11.85
N CYS A 192 -3.61 1.05 11.59
CA CYS A 192 -4.84 1.84 11.60
C CYS A 192 -6.05 0.93 11.90
N PRO A 193 -7.19 1.47 12.35
CA PRO A 193 -8.42 0.71 12.42
C PRO A 193 -8.90 0.28 11.02
N LEU A 194 -9.56 -0.88 10.94
CA LEU A 194 -10.28 -1.32 9.73
C LEU A 194 -11.77 -0.96 9.78
N VAL A 195 -12.29 -0.64 10.98
CA VAL A 195 -13.69 -0.27 11.19
C VAL A 195 -13.87 1.21 10.89
N SER A 196 -14.87 1.50 10.06
CA SER A 196 -15.33 2.84 9.70
C SER A 196 -16.38 3.32 10.69
N THR A 197 -16.12 4.46 11.34
CA THR A 197 -17.07 5.15 12.21
C THR A 197 -17.52 6.45 11.53
N ARG A 198 -18.83 6.62 11.33
CA ARG A 198 -19.43 7.76 10.62
C ARG A 198 -19.20 9.09 11.34
N ASN A 199 -19.67 9.18 12.58
CA ASN A 199 -19.75 10.44 13.34
C ASN A 199 -18.49 10.71 14.19
N ARG A 200 -17.31 10.33 13.72
CA ARG A 200 -16.04 10.61 14.41
C ARG A 200 -15.54 12.01 14.06
N LYS A 201 -14.77 12.61 14.97
CA LYS A 201 -14.00 13.82 14.66
C LYS A 201 -12.92 13.48 13.62
N PRO A 202 -12.62 14.41 12.69
CA PRO A 202 -11.51 14.23 11.78
C PRO A 202 -10.18 14.26 12.57
N VAL A 203 -9.18 13.50 12.12
CA VAL A 203 -7.86 13.44 12.77
C VAL A 203 -6.90 14.53 12.28
N PHE A 204 -7.27 15.19 11.19
CA PHE A 204 -6.66 16.39 10.63
C PHE A 204 -7.75 17.38 10.23
N CYS A 205 -7.48 18.67 10.37
CA CYS A 205 -8.40 19.76 10.09
C CYS A 205 -7.85 20.63 8.95
N GLU A 206 -7.92 21.94 9.09
CA GLU A 206 -7.33 22.88 8.13
C GLU A 206 -5.81 22.75 8.11
N ILE A 207 -5.20 22.79 6.93
CA ILE A 207 -3.75 22.64 6.81
C ILE A 207 -3.02 23.81 7.47
N GLY A 208 -2.51 23.57 8.68
CA GLY A 208 -1.68 24.52 9.42
C GLY A 208 -0.21 24.55 8.97
N HIS A 209 0.71 24.76 9.93
CA HIS A 209 2.13 24.98 9.70
C HIS A 209 2.93 23.67 9.60
N THR A 210 2.61 22.84 8.62
CA THR A 210 3.35 21.58 8.36
C THR A 210 4.57 21.79 7.45
N ILE A 211 5.63 20.99 7.65
CA ILE A 211 6.77 20.87 6.74
C ILE A 211 6.32 20.47 5.33
N MET A 212 5.20 19.76 5.21
CA MET A 212 4.66 19.32 3.93
C MET A 212 4.25 20.48 3.02
N ASN A 213 4.02 21.69 3.56
CA ASN A 213 3.80 22.89 2.76
C ASN A 213 5.00 23.24 1.86
N LEU A 214 6.20 22.74 2.18
CA LEU A 214 7.41 22.91 1.35
C LEU A 214 7.58 21.79 0.32
N LEU A 215 6.89 20.67 0.51
CA LEU A 215 7.13 19.42 -0.22
C LEU A 215 5.98 19.04 -1.15
N VAL A 216 4.80 19.65 -0.96
CA VAL A 216 3.53 19.27 -1.58
C VAL A 216 2.70 20.50 -1.91
N ASP A 217 2.01 20.47 -3.04
CA ASP A 217 0.97 21.45 -3.38
C ASP A 217 -0.41 21.04 -2.87
N PHE A 218 -0.82 21.57 -1.71
CA PHE A 218 -2.17 21.34 -1.15
C PHE A 218 -3.29 22.05 -1.91
N ARG A 219 -2.99 23.00 -2.81
CA ARG A 219 -4.01 23.81 -3.49
C ARG A 219 -4.46 23.15 -4.78
N ASN A 220 -3.52 22.84 -5.66
CA ASN A 220 -3.84 22.26 -6.97
C ASN A 220 -3.41 20.80 -7.10
N TYR A 221 -2.72 20.24 -6.10
CA TYR A 221 -2.17 18.89 -6.14
C TYR A 221 -1.23 18.67 -7.34
N ALA A 222 -0.55 19.74 -7.80
CA ALA A 222 0.29 19.70 -8.99
C ALA A 222 1.59 18.90 -8.77
N TYR A 223 2.08 18.83 -7.54
CA TYR A 223 3.23 18.03 -7.15
C TYR A 223 3.08 17.49 -5.72
N THR A 224 3.72 16.36 -5.47
CA THR A 224 3.81 15.72 -4.15
C THR A 224 5.20 15.10 -3.97
N VAL A 225 5.48 14.61 -2.76
CA VAL A 225 6.69 13.85 -2.47
C VAL A 225 6.67 12.54 -3.28
N PRO A 226 7.71 12.24 -4.09
CA PRO A 226 7.80 10.97 -4.80
C PRO A 226 7.77 9.78 -3.84
N ALA A 227 6.80 8.90 -4.01
CA ALA A 227 6.73 7.62 -3.30
C ALA A 227 7.31 6.52 -4.21
N ILE A 228 8.35 5.86 -3.74
CA ILE A 228 8.96 4.72 -4.45
C ILE A 228 8.42 3.45 -3.81
N GLU A 229 7.75 2.62 -4.58
CA GLU A 229 7.10 1.42 -4.02
C GLU A 229 8.11 0.49 -3.34
N GLY A 230 7.81 0.09 -2.11
CA GLY A 230 8.67 -0.75 -1.26
C GLY A 230 9.85 -0.02 -0.61
N PHE A 231 10.02 1.29 -0.84
CA PHE A 231 11.02 2.08 -0.13
C PHE A 231 10.62 2.22 1.35
N VAL A 232 11.51 1.87 2.28
CA VAL A 232 11.24 1.95 3.72
C VAL A 232 12.39 2.60 4.48
N ILE A 233 12.06 3.30 5.57
CA ILE A 233 13.01 4.00 6.43
C ILE A 233 13.05 3.35 7.81
N HIS A 234 14.17 2.73 8.14
CA HIS A 234 14.36 1.96 9.38
C HIS A 234 15.28 2.72 10.35
N MET A 235 14.74 3.19 11.47
CA MET A 235 15.49 3.90 12.50
C MET A 235 15.76 3.00 13.71
N GLU A 236 17.03 2.76 13.98
CA GLU A 236 17.57 2.01 15.13
C GLU A 236 18.41 2.95 16.01
N ASP A 237 18.90 2.46 17.15
CA ASP A 237 19.81 3.26 17.97
C ASP A 237 21.10 3.58 17.18
N LYS A 238 21.39 4.88 17.06
CA LYS A 238 22.52 5.44 16.29
C LYS A 238 22.61 5.03 14.81
N LYS A 239 21.54 4.50 14.21
CA LYS A 239 21.57 4.02 12.82
C LYS A 239 20.23 4.22 12.13
N THR A 240 20.26 4.89 10.98
CA THR A 240 19.11 4.99 10.08
C THR A 240 19.42 4.23 8.81
N SER A 241 18.57 3.30 8.39
CA SER A 241 18.72 2.54 7.15
C SER A 241 17.62 2.92 6.16
N LEU A 242 18.02 3.32 4.96
CA LEU A 242 17.13 3.66 3.84
C LEU A 242 17.19 2.52 2.83
N LEU A 243 16.10 1.79 2.70
CA LEU A 243 16.09 0.52 1.99
C LEU A 243 15.30 0.65 0.68
N PHE A 244 16.01 0.56 -0.45
CA PHE A 244 15.46 0.73 -1.80
C PHE A 244 15.33 -0.63 -2.51
N PRO A 245 14.17 -1.00 -3.06
CA PRO A 245 14.04 -2.20 -3.88
C PRO A 245 14.77 -2.04 -5.23
N LYS A 246 15.68 -2.96 -5.56
CA LYS A 246 16.45 -2.91 -6.83
C LYS A 246 15.56 -2.91 -8.08
N ASN A 247 14.44 -3.62 -8.05
CA ASN A 247 13.46 -3.67 -9.15
C ASN A 247 12.63 -2.37 -9.31
N ARG A 248 12.86 -1.35 -8.49
CA ARG A 248 12.22 -0.03 -8.56
C ARG A 248 13.22 1.09 -8.91
N TYR A 249 14.38 0.72 -9.46
CA TYR A 249 15.42 1.65 -9.89
C TYR A 249 14.92 2.78 -10.79
N GLU A 250 14.03 2.50 -11.75
CA GLU A 250 13.48 3.52 -12.63
C GLU A 250 12.69 4.59 -11.86
N GLN A 251 11.94 4.21 -10.82
CA GLN A 251 11.23 5.16 -9.95
C GLN A 251 12.22 6.02 -9.16
N VAL A 252 13.32 5.44 -8.69
CA VAL A 252 14.40 6.16 -8.00
C VAL A 252 15.03 7.18 -8.93
N THR A 253 15.41 6.78 -10.15
CA THR A 253 16.03 7.68 -11.14
C THR A 253 15.08 8.81 -11.54
N LYS A 254 13.79 8.53 -11.72
CA LYS A 254 12.77 9.54 -11.98
C LYS A 254 12.61 10.53 -10.81
N ALA A 255 12.67 10.05 -9.56
CA ALA A 255 12.63 10.92 -8.39
C ALA A 255 13.89 11.82 -8.31
N LEU A 256 15.06 11.29 -8.67
CA LEU A 256 16.32 12.06 -8.73
C LEU A 256 16.33 13.11 -9.83
N SER A 257 15.76 12.81 -11.01
CA SER A 257 15.68 13.76 -12.13
C SER A 257 14.69 14.89 -11.88
N ASN A 258 13.62 14.61 -11.12
CA ASN A 258 12.55 15.57 -10.84
C ASN A 258 12.78 16.38 -9.55
N SER A 259 13.93 16.21 -8.90
CA SER A 259 14.29 16.91 -7.66
C SER A 259 15.43 17.89 -7.87
N ASN A 260 15.53 18.89 -7.00
CA ASN A 260 16.60 19.88 -7.02
C ASN A 260 17.95 19.25 -6.61
N ASP A 261 19.06 19.66 -7.22
CA ASP A 261 20.39 19.12 -6.90
C ASP A 261 20.75 19.21 -5.41
N HIS A 262 20.24 20.24 -4.71
CA HIS A 262 20.49 20.47 -3.28
C HIS A 262 19.42 19.89 -2.36
N VAL A 263 18.25 19.47 -2.85
CA VAL A 263 17.15 18.94 -2.03
C VAL A 263 16.54 17.70 -2.66
N LEU A 264 16.56 16.59 -1.93
CA LEU A 264 15.91 15.34 -2.32
C LEU A 264 14.94 14.91 -1.23
N ALA A 265 13.65 14.91 -1.54
CA ALA A 265 12.59 14.43 -0.67
C ALA A 265 11.99 13.14 -1.23
N LEU A 266 11.80 12.14 -0.36
CA LEU A 266 11.24 10.83 -0.73
C LEU A 266 10.25 10.35 0.33
N GLY A 267 9.10 9.85 -0.12
CA GLY A 267 8.06 9.26 0.71
C GLY A 267 8.29 7.77 0.85
N ALA A 268 8.29 7.27 2.08
CA ALA A 268 8.41 5.86 2.39
C ALA A 268 7.04 5.16 2.35
N ASN A 269 7.05 3.85 2.18
CA ASN A 269 5.91 2.98 2.37
C ASN A 269 5.85 2.44 3.80
N PHE A 270 4.68 1.91 4.16
CA PHE A 270 4.50 1.17 5.39
C PHE A 270 5.44 -0.04 5.44
N SER A 271 6.13 -0.24 6.57
CA SER A 271 6.99 -1.40 6.78
C SER A 271 6.32 -2.43 7.69
N PRO A 272 5.87 -3.59 7.18
CA PRO A 272 5.31 -4.66 8.01
C PRO A 272 6.36 -5.42 8.82
N GLN A 273 7.65 -5.09 8.66
CA GLN A 273 8.72 -5.62 9.52
C GLN A 273 8.91 -4.77 10.77
N ALA A 274 8.16 -3.68 10.91
CA ALA A 274 8.29 -2.75 12.01
C ALA A 274 7.15 -2.88 13.01
N ASP A 275 7.54 -2.73 14.27
CA ASP A 275 6.68 -2.72 15.45
C ASP A 275 6.40 -1.30 15.99
N SER A 276 7.00 -0.26 15.38
CA SER A 276 6.67 1.13 15.66
C SER A 276 6.90 2.09 14.48
N HIS A 277 6.03 3.09 14.35
CA HIS A 277 6.13 4.17 13.35
C HIS A 277 6.02 5.53 14.04
N LEU A 278 6.76 6.52 13.52
CA LEU A 278 6.53 7.92 13.86
C LEU A 278 5.16 8.34 13.32
N VAL A 279 4.48 9.18 14.08
CA VAL A 279 3.18 9.74 13.74
C VAL A 279 3.21 11.22 14.02
N THR A 280 2.63 12.00 13.14
CA THR A 280 2.45 13.43 13.37
C THR A 280 1.03 13.69 13.86
N ILE A 281 0.89 14.57 14.84
CA ILE A 281 -0.39 15.03 15.37
C ILE A 281 -0.50 16.53 15.14
N GLU A 282 -1.61 16.93 14.54
CA GLU A 282 -2.00 18.33 14.45
C GLU A 282 -2.58 18.77 15.79
N ASN A 283 -2.00 19.82 16.35
CA ASN A 283 -2.43 20.45 17.58
C ASN A 283 -3.52 21.50 17.28
N ASP A 284 -4.26 21.92 18.32
CA ASP A 284 -5.35 22.89 18.19
C ASP A 284 -4.91 24.27 17.65
N ASP A 285 -3.61 24.59 17.74
CA ASP A 285 -3.01 25.83 17.25
C ASP A 285 -2.49 25.73 15.80
N GLY A 286 -2.73 24.60 15.12
CA GLY A 286 -2.29 24.35 13.75
C GLY A 286 -0.80 23.96 13.63
N HIS A 287 -0.07 23.78 14.74
CA HIS A 287 1.27 23.20 14.73
C HIS A 287 1.22 21.67 14.72
N TYR A 288 2.29 21.06 14.21
CA TYR A 288 2.41 19.61 14.12
C TYR A 288 3.46 19.10 15.10
N SER A 289 3.12 18.08 15.88
CA SER A 289 4.00 17.44 16.86
C SER A 289 4.26 15.98 16.53
N THR A 290 5.44 15.48 16.89
CA THR A 290 5.82 14.09 16.68
C THR A 290 5.39 13.22 17.87
N GLN A 291 4.71 12.12 17.57
CA GLN A 291 4.49 10.99 18.47
C GLN A 291 5.00 9.69 17.84
N ALA A 292 4.99 8.60 18.59
CA ALA A 292 5.28 7.27 18.07
C ALA A 292 4.19 6.29 18.52
N ILE A 293 3.61 5.54 17.59
CA ILE A 293 2.75 4.41 17.94
C ILE A 293 3.65 3.21 18.15
N ASN A 294 3.53 2.58 19.30
CA ASN A 294 4.40 1.49 19.69
C ASN A 294 3.62 0.23 20.08
N ILE A 295 4.00 -0.93 19.51
CA ILE A 295 3.55 -2.23 20.00
C ILE A 295 4.52 -2.76 21.08
N HIS A 296 5.83 -2.48 20.97
CA HIS A 296 6.90 -2.91 21.91
C HIS A 296 8.13 -1.97 21.83
N SER A 297 8.86 -1.68 22.92
CA SER A 297 10.02 -0.77 22.97
C SER A 297 11.19 -1.10 22.01
N ARG A 298 11.05 -0.82 20.70
CA ARG A 298 11.86 -1.33 19.59
C ARG A 298 11.98 -0.32 18.42
N PRO A 299 12.75 -0.61 17.35
CA PRO A 299 13.14 0.35 16.31
C PRO A 299 11.96 1.07 15.66
N ARG A 300 12.14 2.36 15.38
CA ARG A 300 11.10 3.24 14.81
C ARG A 300 11.21 3.30 13.29
N ARG A 301 10.11 3.65 12.63
CA ARG A 301 10.07 3.93 11.19
C ARG A 301 9.56 5.33 10.92
N ALA A 302 9.97 5.90 9.79
CA ALA A 302 9.59 7.25 9.37
C ALA A 302 8.80 7.20 8.06
N SER A 303 7.89 8.15 7.87
CA SER A 303 7.02 8.24 6.69
C SER A 303 7.71 8.88 5.49
N PHE A 304 8.69 9.75 5.71
CA PHE A 304 9.45 10.40 4.63
C PHE A 304 10.87 10.75 5.07
N ILE A 305 11.72 11.07 4.08
CA ILE A 305 13.04 11.65 4.31
C ILE A 305 13.28 12.85 3.39
N VAL A 306 13.97 13.87 3.91
CA VAL A 306 14.47 15.02 3.16
C VAL A 306 15.98 15.12 3.35
N PHE A 307 16.73 15.01 2.26
CA PHE A 307 18.13 15.38 2.19
C PHE A 307 18.26 16.84 1.81
N ASN A 308 19.07 17.58 2.55
CA ASN A 308 19.35 18.99 2.30
C ASN A 308 20.87 19.22 2.22
N GLY A 309 21.36 19.56 1.03
CA GLY A 309 22.76 19.80 0.68
C GLY A 309 23.34 21.13 1.18
N ALA A 310 22.70 21.80 2.13
CA ALA A 310 23.07 23.14 2.62
C ALA A 310 23.83 23.13 3.95
N LEU A 311 24.44 22.02 4.36
CA LEU A 311 25.25 22.00 5.59
C LEU A 311 26.53 22.83 5.38
N LYS A 312 26.70 23.88 6.20
CA LYS A 312 27.89 24.73 6.15
C LYS A 312 29.10 23.99 6.69
N THR A 313 30.24 24.09 6.01
CA THR A 313 31.52 23.51 6.42
C THR A 313 32.02 24.05 7.77
N THR A 314 31.60 25.24 8.16
CA THR A 314 31.90 25.86 9.47
C THR A 314 31.15 25.23 10.64
N SER A 315 30.22 24.30 10.39
CA SER A 315 29.46 23.64 11.46
C SER A 315 30.26 22.59 12.24
N GLY A 316 31.44 22.18 11.73
CA GLY A 316 32.25 21.11 12.34
C GLY A 316 31.58 19.73 12.32
N LEU A 317 30.47 19.57 11.59
CA LEU A 317 29.70 18.33 11.46
C LEU A 317 29.84 17.75 10.05
N SER A 318 29.90 16.42 9.96
CA SER A 318 29.87 15.70 8.68
C SER A 318 28.45 15.59 8.11
N ALA A 319 27.46 15.45 8.98
CA ALA A 319 26.03 15.45 8.67
C ALA A 319 25.22 15.73 9.94
N LYS A 320 24.02 16.29 9.79
CA LYS A 320 23.06 16.48 10.88
C LYS A 320 21.74 15.80 10.53
N SER A 321 21.29 14.90 11.40
CA SER A 321 20.00 14.22 11.27
C SER A 321 19.04 14.68 12.37
N SER A 322 17.81 15.01 12.00
CA SER A 322 16.74 15.42 12.92
C SER A 322 15.40 14.83 12.50
N ILE A 323 14.57 14.47 13.47
CA ILE A 323 13.18 14.10 13.23
C ILE A 323 12.37 15.37 13.01
N VAL A 324 11.52 15.38 11.98
CA VAL A 324 10.61 16.47 11.66
C VAL A 324 9.24 15.84 11.39
N GLU A 325 8.26 16.10 12.25
CA GLU A 325 6.94 15.46 12.21
C GLU A 325 7.05 13.92 12.23
N ASP A 326 6.55 13.22 11.23
CA ASP A 326 6.68 11.76 11.07
C ASP A 326 7.85 11.35 10.14
N GLY A 327 8.71 12.29 9.74
CA GLY A 327 9.82 12.07 8.82
C GLY A 327 11.20 12.39 9.40
N LEU A 328 12.21 12.26 8.53
CA LEU A 328 13.59 12.60 8.82
C LEU A 328 14.08 13.73 7.91
N MET A 329 14.82 14.67 8.50
CA MET A 329 15.63 15.63 7.75
C MET A 329 17.11 15.33 7.98
N VAL A 330 17.85 15.16 6.89
CA VAL A 330 19.29 14.88 6.89
C VAL A 330 20.00 16.00 6.14
N GLN A 331 20.69 16.84 6.87
CA GLN A 331 21.49 17.93 6.32
C GLN A 331 22.91 17.44 6.08
N ILE A 332 23.39 17.56 4.84
CA ILE A 332 24.71 17.14 4.39
C ILE A 332 25.39 18.24 3.58
N PRO A 333 26.72 18.22 3.45
CA PRO A 333 27.44 19.12 2.56
C PRO A 333 27.07 18.87 1.08
N ALA A 334 27.22 19.89 0.24
CA ALA A 334 26.88 19.81 -1.18
C ALA A 334 27.66 18.72 -1.94
N ASP A 335 28.94 18.50 -1.61
CA ASP A 335 29.75 17.46 -2.24
C ASP A 335 29.28 16.05 -1.83
N MET A 336 28.82 15.86 -0.59
CA MET A 336 28.24 14.60 -0.12
C MET A 336 26.88 14.34 -0.78
N MET A 337 26.08 15.38 -1.01
CA MET A 337 24.82 15.29 -1.77
C MET A 337 25.07 14.81 -3.21
N ALA A 338 26.08 15.34 -3.88
CA ALA A 338 26.46 14.89 -5.22
C ALA A 338 26.87 13.40 -5.24
N LYS A 339 27.69 12.96 -4.27
CA LYS A 339 28.09 11.56 -4.13
C LYS A 339 26.90 10.63 -3.82
N LEU A 340 25.96 11.08 -2.99
CA LEU A 340 24.73 10.34 -2.69
C LEU A 340 23.88 10.15 -3.95
N ARG A 341 23.65 11.23 -4.71
CA ARG A 341 22.92 11.18 -5.99
C ARG A 341 23.60 10.24 -6.98
N GLU A 342 24.92 10.33 -7.13
CA GLU A 342 25.71 9.44 -8.00
C GLU A 342 25.61 7.98 -7.55
N ALA A 343 25.67 7.70 -6.25
CA ALA A 343 25.53 6.34 -5.73
C ALA A 343 24.14 5.75 -6.04
N LEU A 344 23.08 6.51 -5.82
CA LEU A 344 21.71 6.08 -6.15
C LEU A 344 21.52 5.87 -7.66
N GLN A 345 22.06 6.76 -8.51
CA GLN A 345 22.05 6.60 -9.97
C GLN A 345 22.81 5.35 -10.44
N ASN A 346 23.82 4.90 -9.70
CA ASN A 346 24.59 3.72 -10.06
C ASN A 346 24.14 2.45 -9.31
N MET A 347 22.98 2.49 -8.64
CA MET A 347 22.47 1.39 -7.80
C MET A 347 23.51 0.89 -6.76
N ARG A 348 24.30 1.82 -6.20
CA ARG A 348 25.33 1.55 -5.19
C ARG A 348 24.84 1.93 -3.80
N ASP A 349 25.25 1.14 -2.83
CA ASP A 349 25.10 1.45 -1.42
C ASP A 349 25.93 2.69 -1.04
N PHE A 350 25.45 3.48 -0.09
CA PHE A 350 26.11 4.70 0.35
C PHE A 350 25.99 4.88 1.86
N ASP A 351 27.05 5.35 2.52
CA ASP A 351 27.07 5.59 3.96
C ASP A 351 27.30 7.08 4.24
N ILE A 352 26.43 7.65 5.07
CA ILE A 352 26.50 9.04 5.56
C ILE A 352 26.92 8.98 7.02
N PRO A 353 28.18 9.33 7.35
CA PRO A 353 28.59 9.48 8.74
C PRO A 353 27.93 10.73 9.32
N CYS A 354 27.18 10.61 10.41
CA CYS A 354 26.67 11.77 11.16
C CYS A 354 27.47 11.93 12.45
N GLY A 355 28.04 13.12 12.66
CA GLY A 355 28.82 13.45 13.85
C GLY A 355 29.86 14.53 13.57
N PRO A 356 30.70 14.86 14.56
CA PRO A 356 31.78 15.84 14.42
C PRO A 356 32.85 15.34 13.43
N THR A 357 33.39 16.25 12.63
CA THR A 357 34.43 15.95 11.63
C THR A 357 35.83 15.81 12.25
N SER A 358 36.00 16.19 13.52
CA SER A 358 37.23 16.08 14.31
C SER A 358 36.92 15.77 15.77
N ALA A 359 37.64 14.81 16.37
CA ALA A 359 37.65 14.67 17.82
C ALA A 359 38.35 15.90 18.44
N ALA A 360 37.71 16.49 19.46
CA ALA A 360 38.14 17.62 20.29
C ALA A 360 37.85 19.06 19.77
N GLN A 361 36.79 19.66 20.32
CA GLN A 361 36.90 20.78 21.27
C GLN A 361 35.70 20.72 22.25
N PRO A 362 35.91 20.96 23.56
CA PRO A 362 34.81 21.10 24.50
C PRO A 362 34.24 22.52 24.42
N ASP A 363 32.95 22.61 24.71
CA ASP A 363 32.12 23.80 24.93
C ASP A 363 31.15 24.17 23.78
N GLU A 364 29.88 24.29 24.19
CA GLU A 364 28.64 24.47 23.43
C GLU A 364 28.10 23.25 22.64
N PHE A 365 27.91 22.12 23.33
CA PHE A 365 26.96 21.11 22.89
C PHE A 365 25.52 21.60 23.06
N GLY A 366 24.93 22.13 21.99
CA GLY A 366 23.50 22.27 21.87
C GLY A 366 22.82 20.90 21.92
N VAL A 367 21.96 20.69 22.92
CA VAL A 367 21.16 19.49 23.13
C VAL A 367 20.33 19.20 21.88
N GLY A 368 20.65 18.13 21.13
CA GLY A 368 19.85 17.68 19.98
C GLY A 368 20.57 16.87 18.90
N SER A 369 21.91 16.86 18.84
CA SER A 369 22.64 16.04 17.86
C SER A 369 22.75 14.58 18.32
N ARG A 370 22.02 13.67 17.67
CA ARG A 370 22.26 12.23 17.85
C ARG A 370 23.49 11.82 17.05
N GLU A 371 24.51 11.30 17.73
CA GLU A 371 25.60 10.55 17.08
C GLU A 371 25.01 9.29 16.46
N GLY A 372 24.98 9.20 15.12
CA GLY A 372 24.44 8.03 14.44
C GLY A 372 24.42 8.14 12.92
N GLY A 373 25.00 7.18 12.21
CA GLY A 373 25.13 7.22 10.75
C GLY A 373 23.85 6.84 10.02
N SER A 374 23.65 7.40 8.83
CA SER A 374 22.61 6.94 7.89
C SER A 374 23.23 6.04 6.83
N LYS A 375 22.62 4.87 6.58
CA LYS A 375 23.04 3.88 5.59
C LYS A 375 21.99 3.77 4.50
N VAL A 376 22.38 4.02 3.26
CA VAL A 376 21.58 3.80 2.06
C VAL A 376 21.92 2.41 1.53
N ARG A 377 20.90 1.56 1.39
CA ARG A 377 21.08 0.16 0.99
C ARG A 377 20.08 -0.23 -0.08
N TRP A 378 20.57 -0.92 -1.10
CA TRP A 378 19.75 -1.57 -2.11
C TRP A 378 19.41 -2.99 -1.69
N MET A 379 18.11 -3.27 -1.54
CA MET A 379 17.62 -4.61 -1.26
C MET A 379 17.41 -5.36 -2.56
N GLN A 380 17.88 -6.61 -2.62
CA GLN A 380 17.38 -7.55 -3.62
C GLN A 380 15.85 -7.64 -3.47
N ALA A 381 15.14 -7.81 -4.58
CA ALA A 381 13.70 -8.02 -4.52
C ALA A 381 13.47 -9.28 -3.69
N GLY A 382 13.13 -9.11 -2.40
CA GLY A 382 12.65 -10.21 -1.60
C GLY A 382 11.35 -10.64 -2.22
N THR A 383 11.24 -11.92 -2.56
CA THR A 383 9.94 -12.59 -2.60
C THR A 383 9.34 -12.38 -1.21
N GLY A 384 8.51 -11.34 -1.07
CA GLY A 384 7.78 -11.09 0.16
C GLY A 384 7.07 -12.38 0.52
N GLY A 385 7.47 -12.99 1.64
CA GLY A 385 6.88 -14.24 2.09
C GLY A 385 5.37 -14.07 2.24
N ARG A 386 4.63 -14.66 1.31
CA ARG A 386 3.22 -15.02 1.41
C ARG A 386 3.04 -16.29 0.61
N GLU A 387 2.99 -17.42 1.31
CA GLU A 387 2.22 -18.56 0.85
C GLU A 387 0.76 -18.10 0.70
N GLY A 388 0.18 -18.34 -0.47
CA GLY A 388 -1.25 -18.13 -0.73
C GLY A 388 -1.61 -16.77 -1.32
N GLY A 389 -1.36 -16.57 -2.61
CA GLY A 389 -1.89 -15.46 -3.40
C GLY A 389 -0.99 -15.08 -4.56
N ARG A 390 -1.00 -15.88 -5.64
CA ARG A 390 -0.32 -15.54 -6.90
C ARG A 390 -1.05 -14.38 -7.57
N GLN A 391 -0.59 -13.16 -7.33
CA GLN A 391 -0.78 -12.03 -8.22
C GLN A 391 0.16 -12.19 -9.42
N ALA A 392 -0.33 -11.89 -10.62
CA ALA A 392 0.46 -11.92 -11.84
C ALA A 392 1.61 -10.91 -11.75
N GLY A 393 2.79 -11.41 -11.39
CA GLY A 393 4.05 -10.69 -11.47
C GLY A 393 4.95 -11.42 -12.44
N VAL A 394 5.42 -10.72 -13.47
CA VAL A 394 6.51 -11.20 -14.33
C VAL A 394 7.76 -11.33 -13.44
N GLN A 395 8.03 -12.54 -12.96
CA GLN A 395 9.31 -12.87 -12.33
C GLN A 395 10.29 -13.23 -13.44
N GLY A 396 11.04 -12.24 -13.89
CA GLY A 396 12.20 -12.44 -14.76
C GLY A 396 13.42 -11.81 -14.10
N GLU A 397 14.30 -12.64 -13.54
CA GLU A 397 15.67 -12.22 -13.22
C GLU A 397 16.40 -12.00 -14.56
N THR A 398 16.77 -10.75 -14.85
CA THR A 398 17.46 -10.41 -16.09
C THR A 398 18.95 -10.70 -15.99
N ASN A 399 19.38 -11.79 -16.63
CA ASN A 399 20.74 -11.91 -17.14
C ASN A 399 20.69 -12.39 -18.60
N ASN A 400 20.92 -11.45 -19.52
CA ASN A 400 21.30 -11.62 -20.93
C ASN A 400 20.84 -12.90 -21.66
N THR A 401 19.55 -12.94 -21.98
CA THR A 401 18.99 -13.76 -23.08
C THR A 401 18.23 -12.84 -24.02
N ALA A 402 18.37 -13.06 -25.33
CA ALA A 402 17.75 -12.28 -26.40
C ALA A 402 16.33 -11.79 -26.06
N ASP A 403 16.03 -10.52 -26.35
CA ASP A 403 14.80 -9.79 -26.06
C ASP A 403 13.53 -10.50 -26.54
N ILE A 404 13.09 -11.54 -25.83
CA ILE A 404 11.74 -12.07 -25.96
C ILE A 404 10.84 -11.03 -25.31
N ASN A 405 10.06 -10.35 -26.12
CA ASN A 405 9.06 -9.42 -25.62
C ASN A 405 7.94 -10.23 -24.94
N LEU A 406 8.10 -10.48 -23.64
CA LEU A 406 7.18 -11.25 -22.80
C LEU A 406 5.76 -10.69 -22.86
N SER A 407 5.60 -9.38 -23.03
CA SER A 407 4.29 -8.75 -23.20
C SER A 407 3.59 -9.20 -24.48
N ARG A 408 4.29 -9.22 -25.62
CA ARG A 408 3.73 -9.70 -26.89
C ARG A 408 3.43 -11.20 -26.86
N LEU A 409 4.28 -11.98 -26.19
CA LEU A 409 4.04 -13.40 -26.01
C LEU A 409 2.81 -13.67 -25.13
N SER A 410 2.68 -12.93 -24.02
CA SER A 410 1.53 -13.03 -23.12
C SER A 410 0.22 -12.66 -23.83
N GLU A 411 0.24 -11.61 -24.66
CA GLU A 411 -0.91 -11.21 -25.49
C GLU A 411 -1.31 -12.30 -26.49
N LEU A 412 -0.33 -12.91 -27.17
CA LEU A 412 -0.57 -14.01 -28.12
C LEU A 412 -1.15 -15.23 -27.42
N LEU A 413 -0.58 -15.65 -26.29
CA LEU A 413 -1.09 -16.77 -25.49
C LEU A 413 -2.51 -16.50 -25.00
N ALA A 414 -2.77 -15.28 -24.51
CA ALA A 414 -4.11 -14.89 -24.07
C ALA A 414 -5.13 -14.95 -25.21
N ARG A 415 -4.78 -14.43 -26.40
CA ARG A 415 -5.65 -14.45 -27.57
C ARG A 415 -5.94 -15.88 -28.04
N SER A 416 -4.92 -16.72 -28.17
CA SER A 416 -5.07 -18.13 -28.57
C SER A 416 -5.93 -18.91 -27.58
N PHE A 417 -5.75 -18.68 -26.28
CA PHE A 417 -6.58 -19.28 -25.23
C PHE A 417 -8.06 -18.86 -25.35
N CYS A 418 -8.32 -17.57 -25.51
CA CYS A 418 -9.68 -17.06 -25.66
C CYS A 418 -10.37 -17.58 -26.93
N VAL A 419 -9.65 -17.64 -28.05
CA VAL A 419 -10.18 -18.17 -29.33
C VAL A 419 -10.56 -19.64 -29.18
N ALA A 420 -9.68 -20.45 -28.60
CA ALA A 420 -9.93 -21.88 -28.39
C ALA A 420 -11.13 -22.15 -27.48
N LEU A 421 -11.33 -21.34 -26.44
CA LEU A 421 -12.42 -21.54 -25.47
C LEU A 421 -13.73 -20.88 -25.83
N THR A 422 -13.76 -19.97 -26.83
CA THR A 422 -14.99 -19.27 -27.26
C THR A 422 -16.17 -20.22 -27.53
N PRO A 423 -16.00 -21.38 -28.20
CA PRO A 423 -17.10 -22.33 -28.43
C PRO A 423 -17.62 -23.01 -27.16
N HIS A 424 -16.81 -23.04 -26.09
CA HIS A 424 -17.06 -23.80 -24.86
C HIS A 424 -17.56 -22.92 -23.69
N LEU A 425 -17.67 -21.60 -23.89
CA LEU A 425 -17.96 -20.66 -22.79
C LEU A 425 -19.30 -20.95 -22.09
N SER A 426 -20.34 -21.32 -22.83
CA SER A 426 -21.67 -21.63 -22.26
C SER A 426 -21.64 -22.89 -21.38
N GLU A 427 -20.98 -23.95 -21.85
CA GLU A 427 -20.80 -25.18 -21.08
C GLU A 427 -19.93 -24.93 -19.84
N LEU A 428 -18.81 -24.24 -20.00
CA LEU A 428 -17.92 -23.89 -18.89
C LEU A 428 -18.65 -23.04 -17.83
N TYR A 429 -19.46 -22.07 -18.24
CA TYR A 429 -20.25 -21.25 -17.32
C TYR A 429 -21.29 -22.08 -16.56
N THR A 430 -22.08 -22.91 -17.27
CA THR A 430 -23.12 -23.75 -16.65
C THR A 430 -22.55 -24.84 -15.72
N CYS A 431 -21.32 -25.30 -15.99
CA CYS A 431 -20.56 -26.19 -15.10
C CYS A 431 -19.87 -25.48 -13.93
N GLY A 432 -19.99 -24.15 -13.80
CA GLY A 432 -19.41 -23.36 -12.71
C GLY A 432 -17.93 -23.02 -12.87
N HIS A 433 -17.34 -23.23 -14.06
CA HIS A 433 -15.95 -22.90 -14.37
C HIS A 433 -15.78 -21.43 -14.78
N THR A 434 -16.06 -20.51 -13.85
CA THR A 434 -16.00 -19.05 -14.13
C THR A 434 -14.60 -18.45 -14.01
N ARG A 435 -13.66 -19.15 -13.36
CA ARG A 435 -12.24 -18.76 -13.28
C ARG A 435 -11.38 -19.84 -13.91
N LEU A 436 -10.62 -19.46 -14.94
CA LEU A 436 -9.75 -20.34 -15.71
C LEU A 436 -8.29 -19.91 -15.54
N GLY A 437 -7.39 -20.87 -15.49
CA GLY A 437 -5.94 -20.63 -15.45
C GLY A 437 -5.26 -21.30 -16.63
N LEU A 438 -4.31 -20.60 -17.24
CA LEU A 438 -3.37 -21.13 -18.22
C LEU A 438 -1.96 -20.95 -17.67
N ARG A 439 -1.23 -22.04 -17.49
CA ARG A 439 0.20 -22.02 -17.17
C ARG A 439 0.97 -22.53 -18.37
N THR A 440 1.97 -21.79 -18.84
CA THR A 440 2.87 -22.21 -19.91
C THR A 440 4.29 -22.30 -19.37
N THR A 441 4.99 -23.39 -19.73
CA THR A 441 6.42 -23.59 -19.45
C THR A 441 7.16 -23.50 -20.77
N LEU A 442 8.12 -22.59 -20.86
CA LEU A 442 8.82 -22.25 -22.08
C LEU A 442 10.32 -22.48 -21.90
N HIS A 443 10.81 -23.58 -22.45
CA HIS A 443 12.21 -23.95 -22.48
C HIS A 443 12.47 -24.90 -23.66
N GLN A 444 13.66 -24.85 -24.27
CA GLN A 444 14.01 -25.70 -25.41
C GLN A 444 13.80 -27.20 -25.11
N ASP A 445 14.14 -27.65 -23.90
CA ASP A 445 14.04 -29.07 -23.50
C ASP A 445 12.73 -29.41 -22.79
N ASN A 446 12.00 -28.42 -22.26
CA ASN A 446 10.80 -28.64 -21.48
C ASN A 446 9.74 -27.60 -21.84
N VAL A 447 8.89 -27.95 -22.79
CA VAL A 447 7.86 -27.09 -23.34
C VAL A 447 6.49 -27.72 -23.11
N GLY A 448 5.54 -26.93 -22.61
CA GLY A 448 4.19 -27.41 -22.38
C GLY A 448 3.28 -26.36 -21.78
N TYR A 449 2.00 -26.69 -21.69
CA TYR A 449 1.02 -25.88 -21.01
C TYR A 449 0.10 -26.74 -20.15
N GLU A 450 -0.49 -26.11 -19.14
CA GLU A 450 -1.53 -26.66 -18.29
C GLU A 450 -2.69 -25.68 -18.28
N ALA A 451 -3.91 -26.16 -18.53
CA ALA A 451 -5.13 -25.37 -18.44
C ALA A 451 -6.11 -26.01 -17.46
N GLY A 452 -6.78 -25.19 -16.65
CA GLY A 452 -7.66 -25.70 -15.61
C GLY A 452 -8.56 -24.67 -14.95
N SER A 453 -9.48 -25.16 -14.12
CA SER A 453 -10.39 -24.36 -13.31
C SER A 453 -10.59 -25.05 -11.96
N GLY A 454 -10.64 -24.29 -10.86
CA GLY A 454 -10.89 -24.85 -9.53
C GLY A 454 -9.87 -25.90 -9.06
N GLY A 455 -8.65 -25.91 -9.62
CA GLY A 455 -7.63 -26.92 -9.33
C GLY A 455 -7.77 -28.22 -10.13
N ALA A 456 -8.75 -28.33 -11.02
CA ALA A 456 -8.93 -29.46 -11.94
C ALA A 456 -8.57 -29.05 -13.38
N ARG A 457 -8.19 -30.03 -14.21
CA ARG A 457 -7.98 -29.83 -15.66
C ARG A 457 -9.32 -29.61 -16.37
N LEU A 458 -9.30 -28.88 -17.48
CA LEU A 458 -10.47 -28.72 -18.34
C LEU A 458 -10.86 -30.04 -19.03
N ALA A 459 -12.11 -30.13 -19.48
CA ALA A 459 -12.62 -31.29 -20.19
C ALA A 459 -11.82 -31.57 -21.48
N ALA A 460 -11.77 -32.85 -21.88
CA ALA A 460 -10.99 -33.28 -23.04
C ALA A 460 -11.37 -32.56 -24.35
N GLY A 461 -12.64 -32.20 -24.51
CA GLY A 461 -13.12 -31.40 -25.64
C GLY A 461 -12.42 -30.04 -25.73
N CYS A 462 -12.37 -29.30 -24.62
CA CYS A 462 -11.67 -28.02 -24.55
C CYS A 462 -10.15 -28.17 -24.73
N MET A 463 -9.56 -29.25 -24.20
CA MET A 463 -8.11 -29.51 -24.33
C MET A 463 -7.69 -29.74 -25.78
N ASN A 464 -8.50 -30.41 -26.60
CA ASN A 464 -8.19 -30.61 -28.03
C ASN A 464 -8.15 -29.28 -28.80
N ASP A 465 -9.09 -28.38 -28.53
CA ASP A 465 -9.13 -27.07 -29.19
C ASP A 465 -8.01 -26.15 -28.68
N LEU A 466 -7.66 -26.25 -27.39
CA LEU A 466 -6.50 -25.58 -26.83
C LEU A 466 -5.19 -26.08 -27.44
N ASP A 467 -5.05 -27.38 -27.70
CA ASP A 467 -3.85 -27.93 -28.36
C ASP A 467 -3.65 -27.33 -29.75
N ASN A 468 -4.72 -27.20 -30.54
CA ASN A 468 -4.67 -26.64 -31.89
C ASN A 468 -4.15 -25.18 -31.91
N GLU A 469 -4.54 -24.38 -30.92
CA GLU A 469 -4.20 -22.95 -30.87
C GLU A 469 -2.91 -22.65 -30.08
N LEU A 470 -2.65 -23.34 -28.97
CA LEU A 470 -1.55 -23.02 -28.07
C LEU A 470 -0.24 -23.73 -28.42
N VAL A 471 -0.28 -25.00 -28.86
CA VAL A 471 0.94 -25.78 -29.14
C VAL A 471 1.85 -25.05 -30.15
N PRO A 472 1.36 -24.51 -31.28
CA PRO A 472 2.21 -23.78 -32.23
C PRO A 472 2.87 -22.54 -31.61
N VAL A 473 2.15 -21.81 -30.75
CA VAL A 473 2.63 -20.58 -30.11
C VAL A 473 3.70 -20.89 -29.07
N VAL A 474 3.44 -21.88 -28.20
CA VAL A 474 4.34 -22.29 -27.12
C VAL A 474 5.64 -22.88 -27.69
N HIS A 475 5.56 -23.77 -28.70
CA HIS A 475 6.76 -24.33 -29.33
C HIS A 475 7.61 -23.28 -30.04
N ARG A 476 6.98 -22.33 -30.75
CA ARG A 476 7.69 -21.23 -31.40
C ARG A 476 8.45 -20.38 -30.37
N ALA A 477 7.81 -20.04 -29.25
CA ALA A 477 8.42 -19.27 -28.18
C ALA A 477 9.52 -20.04 -27.42
N ALA A 478 9.32 -21.33 -27.18
CA ALA A 478 10.30 -22.17 -26.48
C ALA A 478 11.60 -22.35 -27.29
N SER A 479 11.52 -22.37 -28.63
CA SER A 479 12.70 -22.47 -29.50
C SER A 479 13.73 -21.36 -29.30
N THR A 480 13.32 -20.21 -28.76
CA THR A 480 14.18 -19.06 -28.50
C THR A 480 14.78 -19.02 -27.09
N ILE A 481 14.37 -19.93 -26.20
CA ILE A 481 14.74 -19.92 -24.77
C ILE A 481 15.65 -21.11 -24.47
N THR A 482 16.94 -20.83 -24.29
CA THR A 482 17.99 -21.86 -24.15
C THR A 482 18.66 -21.92 -22.78
N GLN A 483 18.36 -20.98 -21.87
CA GLN A 483 19.04 -20.88 -20.57
C GLN A 483 18.16 -21.29 -19.40
N GLN A 484 17.24 -20.41 -19.00
CA GLN A 484 16.32 -20.65 -17.89
C GLN A 484 14.90 -20.84 -18.40
N PRO A 485 14.14 -21.80 -17.85
CA PRO A 485 12.75 -21.98 -18.20
C PRO A 485 11.95 -20.75 -17.75
N ILE A 486 11.13 -20.23 -18.67
CA ILE A 486 10.19 -19.15 -18.35
C ILE A 486 8.84 -19.79 -18.07
N ILE A 487 8.27 -19.52 -16.89
CA ILE A 487 6.92 -19.96 -16.51
C ILE A 487 6.00 -18.75 -16.53
N LEU A 488 4.96 -18.79 -17.36
CA LEU A 488 3.91 -17.76 -17.41
C LEU A 488 2.59 -18.35 -16.90
N GLU A 489 1.87 -17.59 -16.09
CA GLU A 489 0.54 -17.97 -15.58
C GLU A 489 -0.43 -16.84 -15.88
N LEU A 490 -1.44 -17.14 -16.70
CA LEU A 490 -2.50 -16.23 -17.12
C LEU A 490 -3.81 -16.68 -16.47
N VAL A 491 -4.61 -15.72 -16.00
CA VAL A 491 -5.91 -15.97 -15.36
C VAL A 491 -6.99 -15.31 -16.20
N PHE A 492 -8.06 -16.04 -16.46
CA PHE A 492 -9.20 -15.60 -17.25
C PHE A 492 -10.48 -15.78 -16.44
N HIS A 493 -11.45 -14.90 -16.68
CA HIS A 493 -12.76 -14.97 -16.07
C HIS A 493 -13.84 -15.05 -17.15
N ILE A 494 -14.78 -15.99 -17.00
CA ILE A 494 -15.98 -16.05 -17.83
C ILE A 494 -17.04 -15.17 -17.18
N MET A 495 -17.59 -14.26 -17.97
CA MET A 495 -18.62 -13.31 -17.58
C MET A 495 -19.94 -13.68 -18.28
N GLU A 496 -21.06 -13.44 -17.62
CA GLU A 496 -22.44 -13.66 -18.07
C GLU A 496 -22.91 -12.51 -18.97
N GLN A 497 -23.22 -12.81 -20.23
CA GLN A 497 -23.66 -11.80 -21.21
C GLN A 497 -24.97 -11.10 -20.89
#